data_AF-A0A2S8FLF7-F1
#
_entry.id   AF-A0A2S8FLF7-F1
#
_cell.length_a   1.000
_cell.length_b   1.000
_cell.length_c   1.000
_cell.angle_alpha   90.00
_cell.angle_beta   90.00
_cell.angle_gamma   90.00
#
_symmetry.space_group_name_H-M   'P 1'
#
loop_
_entity.id
_entity.type
_entity.pdbx_description
1 polymer ?
#
loop_
_entity_poly.entity_id
_entity_poly.type
_entity_poly.pdbx_seq_one_letter_code
_entity_poly.pdbx_strand_id
1 'polypeptide(L)'
;MSIDLGDFEKKARRAVRRFWQSRQTAADRQKDIGRSDQGTRAEVTAGKNMDGFVQLICDVVTSHGLPKSSLHLTSTLLTLPGFYRPTKRWDLLVTHAGRLIAAVEFKSQVGSFSNNFNNRTEEAIGTAVDLDTAYREGAFGDQVKPFVGWMMLLEDCPKSRRPVNDRSPHFPVLAEFAGASYADRYHLLCKKLMHEKLYDAAAFMLSSKKHAAKGTYSEIDAMTSLRAFAALLAGRVAAEVAS
;
A
#
# COMPACT_ATOMS: atom_id res chain seq x y z
N MET A 1 -23.65 -11.32 6.68
CA MET A 1 -23.44 -11.62 5.24
C MET A 1 -22.01 -12.14 5.10
N SER A 2 -21.79 -13.30 4.45
CA SER A 2 -20.43 -13.79 4.22
C SER A 2 -19.73 -12.91 3.18
N ILE A 3 -18.53 -12.44 3.46
CA ILE A 3 -17.73 -11.66 2.51
C ILE A 3 -17.22 -12.61 1.42
N ASP A 4 -17.71 -12.43 0.19
CA ASP A 4 -17.23 -13.18 -0.99
C ASP A 4 -16.29 -12.30 -1.82
N LEU A 5 -15.03 -12.70 -1.91
CA LEU A 5 -14.02 -12.00 -2.72
C LEU A 5 -13.92 -12.57 -4.16
N GLY A 6 -14.73 -13.58 -4.51
CA GLY A 6 -14.79 -14.20 -5.82
C GLY A 6 -13.43 -14.69 -6.32
N ASP A 7 -13.10 -14.36 -7.57
CA ASP A 7 -11.85 -14.73 -8.26
C ASP A 7 -10.59 -13.96 -7.76
N PHE A 8 -10.60 -13.54 -6.49
CA PHE A 8 -9.59 -12.67 -5.87
C PHE A 8 -8.15 -13.08 -6.17
N GLU A 9 -7.81 -14.36 -5.98
CA GLU A 9 -6.45 -14.84 -6.17
C GLU A 9 -5.99 -14.72 -7.63
N LYS A 10 -6.89 -14.99 -8.59
CA LYS A 10 -6.61 -14.77 -10.02
C LYS A 10 -6.37 -13.29 -10.30
N LYS A 11 -7.15 -12.39 -9.67
CA LYS A 11 -6.96 -10.94 -9.80
C LYS A 11 -5.63 -10.49 -9.19
N ALA A 12 -5.25 -11.00 -8.02
CA ALA A 12 -3.99 -10.70 -7.35
C ALA A 12 -2.78 -11.11 -8.20
N ARG A 13 -2.77 -12.34 -8.72
CA ARG A 13 -1.71 -12.80 -9.65
C ARG A 13 -1.65 -11.96 -10.92
N ARG A 14 -2.80 -11.51 -11.44
CA ARG A 14 -2.85 -10.57 -12.58
C ARG A 14 -2.27 -9.20 -12.24
N ALA A 15 -2.54 -8.68 -11.04
CA ALA A 15 -1.97 -7.42 -10.56
C ALA A 15 -0.44 -7.50 -10.45
N VAL A 16 0.09 -8.60 -9.89
CA VAL A 16 1.54 -8.86 -9.83
C VAL A 16 2.17 -8.92 -11.22
N ARG A 17 1.55 -9.60 -12.19
CA ARG A 17 2.03 -9.61 -13.59
C ARG A 17 2.10 -8.22 -14.17
N ARG A 18 1.04 -7.43 -14.00
CA ARG A 18 0.98 -6.04 -14.49
C ARG A 18 2.04 -5.17 -13.83
N PHE A 19 2.27 -5.32 -12.52
CA PHE A 19 3.33 -4.59 -11.81
C PHE A 19 4.69 -4.79 -12.47
N TRP A 20 5.09 -6.05 -12.70
CA TRP A 20 6.39 -6.35 -13.32
C TRP A 20 6.45 -5.94 -14.80
N GLN A 21 5.36 -6.09 -15.55
CA GLN A 21 5.27 -5.66 -16.95
C GLN A 21 5.45 -4.14 -17.07
N SER A 22 4.71 -3.35 -16.28
CA SER A 22 4.81 -1.88 -16.28
C SER A 22 6.23 -1.41 -15.99
N ARG A 23 6.91 -2.05 -15.03
CA ARG A 23 8.33 -1.76 -14.73
C ARG A 23 9.26 -2.10 -15.87
N GLN A 24 9.08 -3.25 -16.52
CA GLN A 24 9.90 -3.66 -17.65
C GLN A 24 9.72 -2.68 -18.82
N THR A 25 8.48 -2.32 -19.16
CA THR A 25 8.20 -1.31 -20.18
C THR A 25 8.81 0.06 -19.84
N ALA A 26 8.78 0.48 -18.57
CA ALA A 26 9.41 1.74 -18.16
C ALA A 26 10.94 1.70 -18.30
N ALA A 27 11.57 0.57 -17.96
CA ALA A 27 13.01 0.38 -18.11
C ALA A 27 13.44 0.34 -19.59
N ASP A 28 12.65 -0.29 -20.46
CA ASP A 28 12.95 -0.37 -21.89
C ASP A 28 12.84 1.02 -22.55
N ARG A 29 11.81 1.79 -22.24
CA ARG A 29 11.67 3.19 -22.70
C ARG A 29 12.84 4.09 -22.29
N GLN A 30 13.43 3.88 -21.11
CA GLN A 30 14.60 4.66 -20.68
C GLN A 30 15.84 4.37 -21.52
N LYS A 31 16.04 3.11 -21.88
CA LYS A 31 17.15 2.71 -22.76
C LYS A 31 16.99 3.35 -24.14
N ASP A 32 15.77 3.37 -24.66
CA ASP A 32 15.46 3.96 -25.97
C ASP A 32 15.71 5.48 -26.03
N ILE A 33 15.53 6.20 -24.90
CA ILE A 33 15.72 7.66 -24.82
C ILE A 33 17.20 8.05 -24.59
N GLY A 34 18.11 7.09 -24.44
CA GLY A 34 19.57 7.34 -24.33
C GLY A 34 20.01 8.11 -23.08
N ARG A 35 19.12 8.38 -22.12
CA ARG A 35 19.45 8.98 -20.82
C ARG A 35 19.87 7.90 -19.84
N SER A 36 21.12 7.45 -19.96
CA SER A 36 21.71 6.41 -19.12
C SER A 36 22.01 6.83 -17.67
N ASP A 37 21.84 8.11 -17.30
CA ASP A 37 22.53 8.67 -16.12
C ASP A 37 21.65 9.33 -15.04
N GLN A 38 20.35 9.02 -15.01
CA GLN A 38 19.56 9.24 -13.80
C GLN A 38 18.96 7.90 -13.41
N GLY A 39 19.52 7.28 -12.35
CA GLY A 39 19.19 5.93 -11.91
C GLY A 39 17.69 5.66 -11.73
N THR A 40 17.35 4.43 -11.31
CA THR A 40 16.02 3.82 -11.06
C THR A 40 14.83 4.70 -10.63
N ARG A 41 15.02 5.97 -10.23
CA ARG A 41 14.00 7.04 -10.12
C ARG A 41 13.10 7.17 -11.36
N ALA A 42 13.62 6.98 -12.58
CA ALA A 42 12.78 7.06 -13.77
C ALA A 42 11.83 5.84 -13.96
N GLU A 43 12.11 4.69 -13.30
CA GLU A 43 11.23 3.51 -13.31
C GLU A 43 9.99 3.70 -12.41
N VAL A 44 9.99 4.78 -11.62
CA VAL A 44 8.98 5.13 -10.62
C VAL A 44 8.10 6.31 -11.08
N THR A 45 8.52 7.11 -12.06
CA THR A 45 7.93 8.42 -12.41
C THR A 45 6.56 8.41 -13.09
N ALA A 46 5.91 7.25 -13.24
CA ALA A 46 4.53 7.21 -13.71
C ALA A 46 3.51 6.77 -12.65
N GLY A 47 3.90 6.25 -11.47
CA GLY A 47 2.94 5.73 -10.47
C GLY A 47 2.12 4.50 -10.92
N LYS A 48 2.09 4.20 -12.22
CA LYS A 48 1.23 3.16 -12.84
C LYS A 48 1.59 1.72 -12.52
N ASN A 49 2.69 1.49 -11.82
CA ASN A 49 3.13 0.12 -11.51
C ASN A 49 2.14 -0.56 -10.54
N MET A 50 1.44 0.21 -9.71
CA MET A 50 0.46 -0.31 -8.75
C MET A 50 -0.98 -0.37 -9.28
N ASP A 51 -1.25 0.10 -10.51
CA ASP A 51 -2.61 0.18 -11.08
C ASP A 51 -3.37 -1.16 -11.06
N GLY A 52 -2.64 -2.27 -11.21
CA GLY A 52 -3.23 -3.61 -11.11
C GLY A 52 -3.83 -3.89 -9.72
N PHE A 53 -3.18 -3.40 -8.66
CA PHE A 53 -3.65 -3.53 -7.28
C PHE A 53 -4.72 -2.51 -6.95
N VAL A 54 -4.57 -1.26 -7.41
CA VAL A 54 -5.60 -0.23 -7.31
C VAL A 54 -6.92 -0.74 -7.90
N GLN A 55 -6.88 -1.29 -9.13
CA GLN A 55 -8.07 -1.86 -9.76
C GLN A 55 -8.65 -3.04 -8.98
N LEU A 56 -7.80 -3.89 -8.41
CA LEU A 56 -8.26 -5.01 -7.58
C LEU A 56 -9.02 -4.51 -6.35
N ILE A 57 -8.54 -3.46 -5.70
CA ILE A 57 -9.22 -2.85 -4.54
C ILE A 57 -10.52 -2.14 -4.98
N CYS A 58 -10.52 -1.44 -6.11
CA CYS A 58 -11.75 -0.89 -6.70
C CYS A 58 -12.81 -1.97 -7.01
N ASP A 59 -12.37 -3.14 -7.51
CA ASP A 59 -13.25 -4.28 -7.76
C ASP A 59 -13.86 -4.80 -6.45
N VAL A 60 -13.09 -4.82 -5.35
CA VAL A 60 -13.60 -5.21 -4.03
C VAL A 60 -14.70 -4.25 -3.58
N VAL A 61 -14.44 -2.93 -3.66
CA VAL A 61 -15.43 -1.91 -3.28
C VAL A 61 -16.72 -2.03 -4.11
N THR A 62 -16.59 -2.17 -5.43
CA THR A 62 -17.75 -2.21 -6.33
C THR A 62 -18.54 -3.50 -6.26
N SER A 63 -17.88 -4.64 -6.03
CA SER A 63 -18.57 -5.93 -5.82
C SER A 63 -19.35 -5.99 -4.51
N HIS A 64 -19.05 -5.10 -3.55
CA HIS A 64 -19.71 -5.04 -2.25
C HIS A 64 -20.73 -3.90 -2.11
N GLY A 65 -21.14 -3.30 -3.23
CA GLY A 65 -22.34 -2.47 -3.32
C GLY A 65 -22.11 -0.97 -3.55
N LEU A 66 -20.89 -0.46 -3.43
CA LEU A 66 -20.62 0.94 -3.75
C LEU A 66 -20.43 1.17 -5.26
N PRO A 67 -21.05 2.21 -5.85
CA PRO A 67 -20.95 2.46 -7.28
C PRO A 67 -19.54 2.94 -7.67
N LYS A 68 -19.20 2.85 -8.96
CA LYS A 68 -17.92 3.39 -9.48
C LYS A 68 -17.76 4.90 -9.23
N SER A 69 -18.85 5.65 -9.11
CA SER A 69 -18.84 7.07 -8.76
C SER A 69 -18.35 7.34 -7.33
N SER A 70 -18.32 6.32 -6.47
CA SER A 70 -17.71 6.40 -5.14
C SER A 70 -16.19 6.31 -5.16
N LEU A 71 -15.57 5.94 -6.29
CA LEU A 71 -14.13 5.73 -6.40
C LEU A 71 -13.44 6.96 -6.99
N HIS A 72 -12.48 7.51 -6.26
CA HIS A 72 -11.65 8.63 -6.72
C HIS A 72 -10.23 8.16 -6.99
N LEU A 73 -9.76 8.39 -8.22
CA LEU A 73 -8.44 7.97 -8.71
C LEU A 73 -7.68 9.10 -9.43
N THR A 74 -8.30 10.27 -9.60
CA THR A 74 -7.69 11.42 -10.28
C THR A 74 -7.07 12.36 -9.26
N SER A 75 -5.92 12.97 -9.62
CA SER A 75 -5.10 13.77 -8.70
C SER A 75 -5.85 14.92 -8.02
N THR A 76 -6.87 15.49 -8.66
CA THR A 76 -7.72 16.57 -8.11
C THR A 76 -8.69 16.08 -7.05
N LEU A 77 -9.18 14.84 -7.15
CA LEU A 77 -10.16 14.26 -6.23
C LEU A 77 -9.51 13.44 -5.09
N LEU A 78 -8.19 13.23 -5.15
CA LEU A 78 -7.42 12.40 -4.20
C LEU A 78 -6.84 13.17 -3.01
N THR A 79 -7.19 14.45 -2.85
CA THR A 79 -6.59 15.32 -1.84
C THR A 79 -7.50 15.43 -0.62
N LEU A 80 -6.99 15.07 0.55
CA LEU A 80 -7.66 15.23 1.85
C LEU A 80 -6.99 16.33 2.68
N PRO A 81 -7.73 17.05 3.54
CA PRO A 81 -7.13 17.91 4.55
C PRO A 81 -6.22 17.10 5.48
N GLY A 82 -5.10 17.71 5.89
CA GLY A 82 -4.24 17.23 6.97
C GLY A 82 -4.31 18.15 8.17
N PHE A 83 -3.68 17.73 9.27
CA PHE A 83 -3.53 18.54 10.48
C PHE A 83 -2.15 19.20 10.56
N TYR A 84 -1.08 18.43 10.33
CA TYR A 84 0.29 18.92 10.37
C TYR A 84 0.74 19.55 9.05
N ARG A 85 -0.05 19.37 7.99
CA ARG A 85 0.10 20.02 6.68
C ARG A 85 -1.27 20.35 6.09
N PRO A 86 -1.38 21.33 5.19
CA PRO A 86 -2.67 21.74 4.64
C PRO A 86 -3.44 20.59 3.98
N THR A 87 -2.74 19.75 3.20
CA THR A 87 -3.35 18.62 2.49
C THR A 87 -2.39 17.45 2.28
N LYS A 88 -2.94 16.25 2.11
CA LYS A 88 -2.25 15.07 1.54
C LYS A 88 -3.00 14.53 0.33
N ARG A 89 -2.24 14.16 -0.70
CA ARG A 89 -2.72 13.30 -1.79
C ARG A 89 -2.58 11.83 -1.43
N TRP A 90 -3.66 11.07 -1.63
CA TRP A 90 -3.76 9.63 -1.49
C TRP A 90 -3.75 8.93 -2.85
N ASP A 91 -3.64 7.61 -2.87
CA ASP A 91 -3.66 6.83 -4.12
C ASP A 91 -5.08 6.37 -4.51
N LEU A 92 -5.95 6.12 -3.53
CA LEU A 92 -7.37 5.81 -3.71
C LEU A 92 -8.17 6.40 -2.56
N LEU A 93 -9.26 7.10 -2.89
CA LEU A 93 -10.30 7.46 -1.93
C LEU A 93 -11.63 6.83 -2.33
N VAL A 94 -12.40 6.43 -1.33
CA VAL A 94 -13.77 5.94 -1.49
C VAL A 94 -14.71 6.83 -0.72
N THR A 95 -15.73 7.39 -1.37
CA THR A 95 -16.74 8.24 -0.71
C THR A 95 -18.15 7.75 -1.01
N HIS A 96 -19.06 7.88 -0.05
CA HIS A 96 -20.46 7.56 -0.25
C HIS A 96 -21.33 8.55 0.53
N ALA A 97 -22.41 9.06 -0.11
CA ALA A 97 -23.35 9.99 0.51
C ALA A 97 -22.69 11.19 1.25
N GLY A 98 -21.64 11.77 0.66
CA GLY A 98 -20.90 12.90 1.26
C GLY A 98 -19.91 12.53 2.36
N ARG A 99 -19.76 11.24 2.70
CA ARG A 99 -18.81 10.73 3.69
C ARG A 99 -17.59 10.10 3.04
N LEU A 100 -16.46 10.13 3.75
CA LEU A 100 -15.24 9.43 3.40
C LEU A 100 -15.29 8.02 4.01
N ILE A 101 -15.33 7.00 3.14
CA ILE A 101 -15.48 5.61 3.56
C ILE A 101 -14.12 4.94 3.72
N ALA A 102 -13.21 5.20 2.78
CA ALA A 102 -11.86 4.64 2.83
C ALA A 102 -10.83 5.57 2.18
N ALA A 103 -9.61 5.51 2.70
CA ALA A 103 -8.41 6.09 2.11
C ALA A 103 -7.32 5.01 2.05
N VAL A 104 -6.74 4.77 0.88
CA VAL A 104 -5.77 3.69 0.66
C VAL A 104 -4.52 4.22 -0.02
N GLU A 105 -3.36 3.81 0.50
CA GLU A 105 -2.04 4.13 -0.06
C GLU A 105 -1.37 2.84 -0.55
N PHE A 106 -0.75 2.89 -1.73
CA PHE A 106 -0.07 1.78 -2.38
C PHE A 106 1.41 2.11 -2.58
N LYS A 107 2.27 1.31 -1.96
CA LYS A 107 3.73 1.44 -2.06
C LYS A 107 4.33 0.19 -2.69
N SER A 108 5.48 0.40 -3.31
CA SER A 108 6.30 -0.70 -3.79
C SER A 108 7.79 -0.40 -3.70
N GLN A 109 8.61 -1.44 -3.74
CA GLN A 109 10.06 -1.29 -3.76
C GLN A 109 10.76 -2.39 -4.53
N VAL A 110 11.56 -1.96 -5.48
CA VAL A 110 12.42 -2.79 -6.32
C VAL A 110 13.77 -2.11 -6.37
N GLY A 111 14.82 -2.81 -5.96
CA GLY A 111 16.14 -2.19 -5.76
C GLY A 111 16.21 -1.09 -4.69
N SER A 112 17.42 -0.60 -4.43
CA SER A 112 17.79 0.41 -3.40
C SER A 112 17.02 0.27 -2.08
N PHE A 113 17.51 -0.57 -1.16
CA PHE A 113 16.73 -0.95 0.01
C PHE A 113 16.81 0.04 1.20
N SER A 114 18.03 0.44 1.57
CA SER A 114 18.33 1.21 2.79
C SER A 114 17.55 2.53 2.92
N ASN A 115 17.86 3.53 2.10
CA ASN A 115 17.26 4.86 2.25
C ASN A 115 15.75 4.84 2.03
N ASN A 116 15.27 3.91 1.21
CA ASN A 116 13.87 3.79 0.93
C ASN A 116 13.10 3.25 2.15
N PHE A 117 13.58 2.23 2.86
CA PHE A 117 12.82 1.66 3.99
C PHE A 117 12.43 2.71 5.04
N ASN A 118 13.40 3.53 5.48
CA ASN A 118 13.15 4.56 6.49
C ASN A 118 12.15 5.61 5.98
N ASN A 119 12.34 6.11 4.75
CA ASN A 119 11.42 7.10 4.16
C ASN A 119 9.98 6.59 4.08
N ARG A 120 9.75 5.31 3.71
CA ARG A 120 8.38 4.75 3.68
C ARG A 120 7.82 4.54 5.07
N THR A 121 8.67 4.20 6.03
CA THR A 121 8.26 4.06 7.44
C THR A 121 7.77 5.40 7.99
N GLU A 122 8.56 6.46 7.80
CA GLU A 122 8.18 7.82 8.19
C GLU A 122 6.93 8.31 7.46
N GLU A 123 6.83 8.07 6.15
CA GLU A 123 5.66 8.48 5.36
C GLU A 123 4.38 7.77 5.84
N ALA A 124 4.43 6.46 6.11
CA ALA A 124 3.28 5.69 6.59
C ALA A 124 2.83 6.19 7.97
N ILE A 125 3.76 6.33 8.91
CA ILE A 125 3.45 6.82 10.27
C ILE A 125 2.93 8.26 10.21
N GLY A 126 3.63 9.16 9.53
CA GLY A 126 3.25 10.56 9.41
C GLY A 126 1.91 10.75 8.71
N THR A 127 1.59 9.93 7.70
CA THR A 127 0.29 9.95 7.02
C THR A 127 -0.85 9.56 7.94
N ALA A 128 -0.69 8.47 8.69
CA ALA A 128 -1.73 8.02 9.61
C ALA A 128 -1.96 9.04 10.74
N VAL A 129 -0.89 9.53 11.36
CA VAL A 129 -0.98 10.52 12.43
C VAL A 129 -1.63 11.83 11.95
N ASP A 130 -1.26 12.30 10.75
CA ASP A 130 -1.83 13.49 10.13
C ASP A 130 -3.34 13.34 9.84
N LEU A 131 -3.76 12.21 9.26
CA LEU A 131 -5.17 11.92 8.98
C LEU A 131 -5.99 11.77 10.27
N ASP A 132 -5.49 11.01 11.25
CA ASP A 132 -6.17 10.73 12.51
C ASP A 132 -6.37 12.01 13.32
N THR A 133 -5.36 12.86 13.33
CA THR A 133 -5.43 14.16 14.01
C THR A 133 -6.41 15.07 13.29
N ALA A 134 -6.39 15.14 11.96
CA ALA A 134 -7.36 15.92 11.18
C ALA A 134 -8.80 15.45 11.44
N TYR A 135 -9.02 14.14 11.50
CA TYR A 135 -10.32 13.55 11.85
C TYR A 135 -10.76 13.95 13.26
N ARG A 136 -9.87 13.81 14.25
CA ARG A 136 -10.15 14.19 15.65
C ARG A 136 -10.53 15.66 15.79
N GLU A 137 -9.96 16.54 14.97
CA GLU A 137 -10.24 17.98 14.95
C GLU A 137 -11.44 18.35 14.05
N GLY A 138 -12.18 17.36 13.53
CA GLY A 138 -13.42 17.58 12.80
C GLY A 138 -13.24 17.97 11.32
N ALA A 139 -12.07 17.78 10.73
CA ALA A 139 -11.78 18.16 9.33
C ALA A 139 -12.67 17.45 8.29
N PHE A 140 -13.32 16.35 8.68
CA PHE A 140 -14.22 15.56 7.82
C PHE A 140 -15.70 15.70 8.22
N GLY A 141 -16.05 16.57 9.17
CA GLY A 141 -17.41 16.69 9.68
C GLY A 141 -17.85 15.50 10.55
N ASP A 142 -19.16 15.43 10.84
CA ASP A 142 -19.74 14.39 11.68
C ASP A 142 -19.87 13.06 10.91
N GLN A 143 -18.83 12.25 10.99
CA GLN A 143 -18.80 10.90 10.41
C GLN A 143 -17.91 9.95 11.23
N VAL A 144 -18.07 8.66 11.01
CA VAL A 144 -17.16 7.64 11.55
C VAL A 144 -15.80 7.76 10.88
N LYS A 145 -14.72 7.49 11.62
CA LYS A 145 -13.36 7.45 11.07
C LYS A 145 -13.34 6.56 9.81
N PRO A 146 -12.80 7.05 8.68
CA PRO A 146 -12.71 6.27 7.45
C PRO A 146 -11.80 5.06 7.64
N PHE A 147 -12.03 4.00 6.87
CA PHE A 147 -11.08 2.90 6.79
C PHE A 147 -9.76 3.38 6.16
N VAL A 148 -8.63 3.09 6.82
CA VAL A 148 -7.31 3.46 6.35
C VAL A 148 -6.52 2.21 5.97
N GLY A 149 -6.12 2.13 4.70
CA GLY A 149 -5.39 1.00 4.15
C GLY A 149 -3.97 1.36 3.71
N TRP A 150 -3.00 0.49 4.02
CA TRP A 150 -1.64 0.57 3.48
C TRP A 150 -1.21 -0.73 2.80
N MET A 151 -0.88 -0.68 1.52
CA MET A 151 -0.41 -1.84 0.78
C MET A 151 1.04 -1.66 0.35
N MET A 152 1.88 -2.66 0.59
CA MET A 152 3.29 -2.65 0.22
C MET A 152 3.68 -3.92 -0.54
N LEU A 153 4.22 -3.74 -1.75
CA LEU A 153 4.86 -4.82 -2.53
C LEU A 153 6.38 -4.64 -2.58
N LEU A 154 7.12 -5.59 -2.01
CA LEU A 154 8.58 -5.63 -2.02
C LEU A 154 9.08 -6.67 -3.04
N GLU A 155 10.13 -6.30 -3.78
CA GLU A 155 10.87 -7.25 -4.61
C GLU A 155 11.47 -8.36 -3.74
N ASP A 156 11.07 -9.58 -4.03
CA ASP A 156 11.64 -10.79 -3.48
C ASP A 156 12.94 -11.15 -4.21
N CYS A 157 14.04 -10.72 -3.60
CA CYS A 157 15.40 -11.00 -4.06
C CYS A 157 16.36 -11.23 -2.88
N PRO A 158 17.56 -11.80 -3.12
CA PRO A 158 18.54 -12.03 -2.06
C PRO A 158 18.87 -10.79 -1.24
N LYS A 159 18.89 -9.59 -1.84
CA LYS A 159 19.16 -8.34 -1.13
C LYS A 159 18.04 -7.93 -0.17
N SER A 160 16.78 -8.21 -0.50
CA SER A 160 15.62 -7.91 0.35
C SER A 160 15.51 -8.86 1.55
N ARG A 161 15.98 -10.11 1.39
CA ARG A 161 15.92 -11.18 2.39
C ARG A 161 17.18 -11.32 3.24
N ARG A 162 18.27 -10.65 2.87
CA ARG A 162 19.52 -10.73 3.64
C ARG A 162 19.38 -9.91 4.93
N PRO A 163 19.82 -10.45 6.08
CA PRO A 163 19.98 -9.69 7.31
C PRO A 163 20.71 -8.37 7.09
N VAL A 164 20.26 -7.32 7.77
CA VAL A 164 20.89 -6.00 7.75
C VAL A 164 21.51 -5.74 9.12
N ASN A 165 22.75 -5.27 9.13
CA ASN A 165 23.45 -4.90 10.35
C ASN A 165 23.01 -3.50 10.76
N ASP A 166 22.45 -3.37 11.96
CA ASP A 166 22.13 -2.08 12.57
C ASP A 166 23.30 -1.57 13.40
N ARG A 167 23.53 -0.26 13.35
CA ARG A 167 24.52 0.41 14.19
C ARG A 167 23.79 1.27 15.22
N SER A 168 23.80 0.83 16.47
CA SER A 168 23.21 1.57 17.58
C SER A 168 24.22 1.62 18.75
N PRO A 169 25.09 2.65 18.79
CA PRO A 169 26.24 2.67 19.70
C PRO A 169 25.88 2.99 21.16
N HIS A 170 24.72 3.60 21.41
CA HIS A 170 24.33 4.08 22.74
C HIS A 170 23.31 3.17 23.43
N PHE A 171 22.44 2.50 22.67
CA PHE A 171 21.37 1.64 23.19
C PHE A 171 21.18 0.44 22.27
N PRO A 172 20.80 -0.74 22.78
CA PRO A 172 20.51 -1.88 21.93
C PRO A 172 19.30 -1.60 21.04
N VAL A 173 19.33 -2.12 19.81
CA VAL A 173 18.13 -2.20 18.98
C VAL A 173 17.11 -3.15 19.63
N LEU A 174 15.81 -2.94 19.39
CA LEU A 174 14.80 -3.88 19.85
C LEU A 174 15.07 -5.27 19.26
N ALA A 175 14.80 -6.32 20.03
CA ALA A 175 15.19 -7.70 19.70
C ALA A 175 14.66 -8.17 18.34
N GLU A 176 13.45 -7.76 17.96
CA GLU A 176 12.83 -8.07 16.68
C GLU A 176 13.55 -7.48 15.45
N PHE A 177 14.38 -6.44 15.64
CA PHE A 177 15.20 -5.86 14.56
C PHE A 177 16.59 -6.52 14.46
N ALA A 178 17.03 -7.25 15.48
CA ALA A 178 18.35 -7.87 15.49
C ALA A 178 18.47 -8.92 14.36
N GLY A 179 19.28 -8.62 13.34
CA GLY A 179 19.44 -9.50 12.17
C GLY A 179 18.26 -9.47 11.19
N ALA A 180 17.31 -8.56 11.34
CA ALA A 180 16.15 -8.45 10.47
C ALA A 180 16.55 -7.98 9.05
N SER A 181 16.07 -8.69 8.04
CA SER A 181 16.16 -8.27 6.64
C SER A 181 15.16 -7.14 6.33
N TYR A 182 15.23 -6.54 5.14
CA TYR A 182 14.21 -5.56 4.74
C TYR A 182 12.82 -6.17 4.61
N ALA A 183 12.72 -7.44 4.21
CA ALA A 183 11.45 -8.15 4.19
C ALA A 183 10.87 -8.29 5.61
N ASP A 184 11.71 -8.65 6.59
CA ASP A 184 11.29 -8.76 7.99
C ASP A 184 10.89 -7.39 8.56
N ARG A 185 11.64 -6.34 8.25
CA ARG A 185 11.34 -4.97 8.70
C ARG A 185 10.02 -4.45 8.14
N TYR A 186 9.72 -4.69 6.87
CA TYR A 186 8.41 -4.32 6.30
C TYR A 186 7.26 -5.12 6.89
N HIS A 187 7.48 -6.41 7.14
CA HIS A 187 6.51 -7.24 7.84
C HIS A 187 6.22 -6.72 9.26
N LEU A 188 7.26 -6.41 10.04
CA LEU A 188 7.13 -5.81 11.37
C LEU A 188 6.43 -4.45 11.29
N LEU A 189 6.76 -3.62 10.31
CA LEU A 189 6.09 -2.34 10.09
C LEU A 189 4.58 -2.53 9.89
N CYS A 190 4.15 -3.39 8.97
CA CYS A 190 2.72 -3.64 8.75
C CYS A 190 2.01 -4.11 10.01
N LYS A 191 2.62 -5.02 10.78
CA LYS A 191 2.05 -5.49 12.05
C LYS A 191 1.87 -4.35 13.03
N LYS A 192 2.91 -3.54 13.25
CA LYS A 192 2.88 -2.40 14.17
C LYS A 192 1.87 -1.34 13.75
N LEU A 193 1.80 -1.01 12.46
CA LEU A 193 0.82 -0.06 11.91
C LEU A 193 -0.63 -0.47 12.25
N MET A 194 -0.94 -1.77 12.15
CA MET A 194 -2.25 -2.30 12.53
C MET A 194 -2.44 -2.37 14.05
N HIS A 195 -1.42 -2.83 14.79
CA HIS A 195 -1.49 -2.99 16.25
C HIS A 195 -1.72 -1.66 16.97
N GLU A 196 -1.06 -0.60 16.50
CA GLU A 196 -1.20 0.77 17.02
C GLU A 196 -2.45 1.49 16.46
N LYS A 197 -3.29 0.80 15.67
CA LYS A 197 -4.51 1.34 15.06
C LYS A 197 -4.28 2.56 14.15
N LEU A 198 -3.06 2.71 13.64
CA LEU A 198 -2.72 3.72 12.63
C LEU A 198 -3.36 3.37 11.28
N TYR A 199 -3.52 2.08 11.00
CA TYR A 199 -4.20 1.57 9.82
C TYR A 199 -5.18 0.46 10.21
N ASP A 200 -6.36 0.45 9.61
CA ASP A 200 -7.34 -0.64 9.76
C ASP A 200 -6.83 -1.92 9.10
N ALA A 201 -6.08 -1.79 8.00
CA ALA A 201 -5.43 -2.92 7.34
C ALA A 201 -4.11 -2.54 6.69
N ALA A 202 -3.11 -3.40 6.86
CA ALA A 202 -1.85 -3.36 6.13
C ALA A 202 -1.64 -4.66 5.35
N ALA A 203 -1.29 -4.56 4.06
CA ALA A 203 -0.97 -5.71 3.21
C ALA A 203 0.52 -5.70 2.84
N PHE A 204 1.23 -6.80 3.11
CA PHE A 204 2.64 -6.96 2.72
C PHE A 204 2.85 -8.15 1.79
N MET A 205 3.32 -7.86 0.59
CA MET A 205 3.54 -8.85 -0.46
C MET A 205 5.00 -8.88 -0.91
N LEU A 206 5.50 -10.08 -1.16
CA LEU A 206 6.81 -10.35 -1.76
C LEU A 206 6.60 -10.93 -3.15
N SER A 207 7.24 -10.37 -4.16
CA SER A 207 7.20 -10.95 -5.51
C SER A 207 8.55 -10.86 -6.20
N SER A 208 8.94 -11.88 -6.95
CA SER A 208 10.25 -11.92 -7.62
C SER A 208 10.13 -11.58 -9.10
N LYS A 209 11.05 -10.75 -9.61
CA LYS A 209 11.17 -10.49 -11.06
C LYS A 209 11.34 -11.78 -11.88
N LYS A 210 12.02 -12.80 -11.33
CA LYS A 210 12.25 -14.10 -12.00
C LYS A 210 10.94 -14.84 -12.34
N HIS A 211 9.90 -14.65 -11.52
CA HIS A 211 8.61 -15.32 -11.68
C HIS A 211 7.49 -14.36 -12.10
N ALA A 212 7.87 -13.17 -12.59
CA ALA A 212 6.96 -12.10 -12.99
C ALA A 212 5.83 -12.59 -13.91
N ALA A 213 6.15 -13.39 -14.94
CA ALA A 213 5.17 -13.87 -15.92
C ALA A 213 4.08 -14.77 -15.34
N LYS A 214 4.35 -15.46 -14.22
CA LYS A 214 3.38 -16.31 -13.51
C LYS A 214 2.52 -15.52 -12.51
N GLY A 215 2.90 -14.30 -12.18
CA GLY A 215 2.22 -13.50 -11.17
C GLY A 215 2.42 -14.04 -9.75
N THR A 216 3.49 -14.79 -9.53
CA THR A 216 3.76 -15.41 -8.22
C THR A 216 4.09 -14.34 -7.19
N TYR A 217 3.49 -14.46 -6.02
CA TYR A 217 3.81 -13.69 -4.84
C TYR A 217 3.76 -14.60 -3.61
N SER A 218 4.35 -14.13 -2.52
CA SER A 218 4.28 -14.74 -1.19
C SER A 218 3.98 -13.67 -0.16
N GLU A 219 3.50 -14.10 0.99
CA GLU A 219 3.12 -13.26 2.12
C GLU A 219 3.72 -13.89 3.37
N ILE A 220 4.24 -13.08 4.29
CA ILE A 220 4.92 -13.59 5.49
C ILE A 220 3.91 -14.02 6.57
N ASP A 221 2.80 -13.27 6.68
CA ASP A 221 1.80 -13.46 7.74
C ASP A 221 0.40 -13.25 7.16
N ALA A 222 -0.51 -14.17 7.50
CA ALA A 222 -1.89 -14.17 7.03
C ALA A 222 -2.65 -12.91 7.46
N MET A 223 -2.32 -12.33 8.63
CA MET A 223 -2.97 -11.12 9.14
C MET A 223 -2.66 -9.89 8.30
N THR A 224 -1.47 -9.84 7.69
CA THR A 224 -1.04 -8.78 6.77
C THR A 224 -1.12 -9.23 5.31
N SER A 225 -1.96 -10.21 4.99
CA SER A 225 -2.18 -10.66 3.61
C SER A 225 -3.07 -9.70 2.84
N LEU A 226 -2.91 -9.65 1.52
CA LEU A 226 -3.80 -8.94 0.62
C LEU A 226 -5.25 -9.44 0.76
N ARG A 227 -5.44 -10.74 1.03
CA ARG A 227 -6.77 -11.32 1.26
C ARG A 227 -7.39 -10.77 2.55
N ALA A 228 -6.65 -10.71 3.65
CA ALA A 228 -7.13 -10.12 4.90
C ALA A 228 -7.46 -8.64 4.72
N PHE A 229 -6.59 -7.89 4.04
CA PHE A 229 -6.84 -6.49 3.68
C PHE A 229 -8.15 -6.32 2.90
N ALA A 230 -8.34 -7.10 1.85
CA ALA A 230 -9.54 -7.02 1.02
C ALA A 230 -10.81 -7.41 1.78
N ALA A 231 -10.73 -8.41 2.66
CA ALA A 231 -11.85 -8.82 3.50
C ALA A 231 -12.25 -7.71 4.49
N LEU A 232 -11.28 -7.06 5.16
CA LEU A 232 -11.56 -5.95 6.08
C LEU A 232 -12.20 -4.76 5.36
N LEU A 233 -11.67 -4.40 4.18
CA LEU A 233 -12.26 -3.34 3.36
C LEU A 233 -13.68 -3.70 2.89
N ALA A 234 -13.89 -4.93 2.40
CA ALA A 234 -15.20 -5.41 1.99
C ALA A 234 -16.22 -5.35 3.14
N GLY A 235 -15.79 -5.70 4.36
CA GLY A 235 -16.62 -5.58 5.57
C GLY A 235 -17.00 -4.13 5.86
N ARG A 236 -16.06 -3.19 5.75
CA ARG A 236 -16.35 -1.75 5.88
C ARG A 236 -17.37 -1.29 4.84
N VAL A 237 -17.16 -1.65 3.58
CA VAL A 237 -18.05 -1.26 2.47
C VAL A 237 -19.45 -1.83 2.66
N ALA A 238 -19.57 -3.10 3.02
CA ALA A 238 -20.85 -3.74 3.25
C ALA A 238 -21.60 -3.11 4.44
N ALA A 239 -20.89 -2.70 5.50
CA ALA A 239 -21.49 -1.99 6.62
C ALA A 239 -22.03 -0.61 6.21
N GLU A 240 -21.29 0.13 5.37
CA GLU A 240 -21.72 1.43 4.84
C GLU A 240 -22.95 1.32 3.92
N VAL A 241 -23.02 0.27 3.09
CA VAL A 241 -24.18 0.05 2.20
C VAL A 241 -25.43 -0.35 2.98
N ALA A 242 -25.27 -0.92 4.17
CA ALA A 242 -26.37 -1.37 5.03
C ALA A 242 -26.90 -0.29 5.98
N SER A 243 -26.20 0.85 6.12
CA SER A 243 -26.58 2.00 6.96
C SER A 243 -27.44 3.00 6.20
#